data_AF-A0A8I2D1B6-F1
#
_entry.id   AF-A0A8I2D1B6-F1
#
_cell.length_a   1.000
_cell.length_b   1.000
_cell.length_c   1.000
_cell.angle_alpha   90.00
_cell.angle_beta   90.00
_cell.angle_gamma   90.00
#
_symmetry.space_group_name_H-M   'P 1'
#
loop_
_entity.id
_entity.type
_entity.pdbx_description
1 polymer ?
#
loop_
_entity_poly.entity_id
_entity_poly.type
_entity_poly.pdbx_seq_one_letter_code
_entity_poly.pdbx_strand_id
1 'polypeptide(L)'
;MSKIRDFKKEVKHMVKLFLNECYTQLSFSPEFNQENILDIISDVIVLQRDTVSKLSRKNFAKGSRKNIDYQKVASEFYTQIVELTERLNSLDY
;
A
#
# COMPACT_ATOMS: atom_id res chain seq x y z
N MET A 1 -5.38 -13.38 16.62
CA MET A 1 -5.95 -13.32 15.25
C MET A 1 -6.65 -12.00 14.91
N SER A 2 -7.24 -11.25 15.87
CA SER A 2 -7.93 -9.97 15.56
C SER A 2 -7.02 -8.92 14.92
N LYS A 3 -5.88 -8.61 15.55
CA LYS A 3 -4.94 -7.56 15.10
C LYS A 3 -4.52 -7.67 13.63
N ILE A 4 -4.23 -8.88 13.14
CA ILE A 4 -3.84 -9.11 11.73
C ILE A 4 -5.01 -8.85 10.77
N ARG A 5 -6.22 -9.26 11.16
CA ARG A 5 -7.43 -9.04 10.36
C ARG A 5 -7.78 -7.56 10.31
N ASP A 6 -7.65 -6.88 11.44
CA ASP A 6 -7.95 -5.46 11.58
C ASP A 6 -6.95 -4.64 10.75
N PHE A 7 -5.66 -4.97 10.81
CA PHE A 7 -4.64 -4.35 9.97
C PHE A 7 -4.84 -4.59 8.47
N LYS A 8 -5.24 -5.80 8.06
CA LYS A 8 -5.58 -6.04 6.64
C LYS A 8 -6.74 -5.17 6.17
N LYS A 9 -7.70 -4.86 7.05
CA LYS A 9 -8.79 -3.93 6.73
C LYS A 9 -8.27 -2.50 6.63
N GLU A 10 -7.40 -2.10 7.55
CA GLU A 10 -6.77 -0.78 7.57
C GLU A 10 -5.94 -0.53 6.30
N VAL A 11 -5.05 -1.47 5.94
CA VAL A 11 -4.26 -1.43 4.68
C VAL A 11 -5.17 -1.22 3.47
N LYS A 12 -6.25 -2.01 3.35
CA LYS A 12 -7.21 -1.87 2.24
C LYS A 12 -7.94 -0.53 2.26
N HIS A 13 -8.25 -0.02 3.46
CA HIS A 13 -8.94 1.26 3.60
C HIS A 13 -8.04 2.43 3.22
N MET A 14 -6.80 2.45 3.71
CA MET A 14 -5.82 3.48 3.37
C MET A 14 -5.50 3.49 1.88
N VAL A 15 -5.25 2.31 1.29
CA VAL A 15 -5.02 2.19 -0.15
C VAL A 15 -6.22 2.70 -0.95
N LYS A 16 -7.45 2.39 -0.52
CA LYS A 16 -8.65 2.90 -1.18
C LYS A 16 -8.73 4.43 -1.14
N LEU A 17 -8.44 5.05 0.02
CA LEU A 17 -8.42 6.51 0.16
C LEU A 17 -7.35 7.13 -0.75
N PHE A 18 -6.16 6.53 -0.77
CA PHE A 18 -5.06 6.98 -1.61
C PHE A 18 -5.38 6.89 -3.11
N LEU A 19 -5.98 5.78 -3.55
CA LEU A 19 -6.40 5.62 -4.94
C LEU A 19 -7.47 6.63 -5.34
N ASN A 20 -8.42 6.96 -4.45
CA ASN A 20 -9.40 8.01 -4.71
C ASN A 20 -8.73 9.37 -4.93
N GLU A 21 -7.68 9.68 -4.17
CA GLU A 21 -6.90 10.91 -4.36
C GLU A 21 -6.19 10.90 -5.72
N CYS A 22 -5.53 9.79 -6.08
CA CYS A 22 -4.89 9.64 -7.38
C CYS A 22 -5.88 9.81 -8.54
N TYR A 23 -7.08 9.23 -8.44
CA TYR A 23 -8.11 9.38 -9.48
C TYR A 23 -8.66 10.81 -9.54
N THR A 24 -8.76 11.49 -8.40
CA THR A 24 -9.11 12.92 -8.36
C THR A 24 -8.04 13.72 -9.10
N GLN A 25 -6.76 13.52 -8.79
CA GLN A 25 -5.67 14.19 -9.50
C GLN A 25 -5.64 13.87 -10.99
N LEU A 26 -5.83 12.61 -11.42
CA LEU A 26 -5.96 12.27 -12.84
C LEU A 26 -7.10 13.00 -13.55
N SER A 27 -8.21 13.25 -12.84
CA SER A 27 -9.38 13.91 -13.39
C SER A 27 -9.19 15.42 -13.57
N PHE A 28 -8.30 16.03 -12.77
CA PHE A 28 -8.12 17.49 -12.71
C PHE A 28 -6.71 17.96 -13.11
N SER A 29 -5.73 17.08 -13.29
CA SER A 29 -4.36 17.42 -13.71
C SER A 29 -4.20 17.54 -15.23
N PRO A 30 -3.31 18.42 -15.70
CA PRO A 30 -2.92 18.48 -17.11
C PRO A 30 -2.25 17.17 -17.56
N GLU A 31 -2.33 16.88 -18.86
CA GLU A 31 -1.87 15.61 -19.49
C GLU A 31 -0.44 15.19 -19.11
N PHE A 32 0.42 16.14 -18.71
CA PHE A 32 1.82 15.93 -18.39
C PHE A 32 2.12 15.00 -17.19
N ASN A 33 1.20 14.85 -16.24
CA ASN A 33 1.45 14.06 -15.01
C ASN A 33 0.69 12.73 -14.96
N GLN A 34 -0.09 12.40 -15.99
CA GLN A 34 -0.95 11.21 -15.96
C GLN A 34 -0.16 9.91 -15.87
N GLU A 35 0.95 9.79 -16.60
CA GLU A 35 1.82 8.59 -16.54
C GLU A 35 2.40 8.40 -15.14
N ASN A 36 2.90 9.47 -14.51
CA ASN A 36 3.46 9.44 -13.16
C ASN A 36 2.40 9.03 -12.12
N ILE A 37 1.16 9.52 -12.25
CA ILE A 37 0.08 9.13 -11.33
C ILE A 37 -0.32 7.67 -11.54
N LEU A 38 -0.33 7.17 -12.79
CA LEU A 38 -0.59 5.76 -13.08
C LEU A 38 0.49 4.83 -12.51
N ASP A 39 1.75 5.24 -12.55
CA ASP A 39 2.86 4.53 -11.91
C ASP A 39 2.68 4.47 -10.39
N ILE A 40 2.32 5.60 -9.76
CA ILE A 40 2.00 5.66 -8.33
C ILE A 40 0.83 4.73 -7.97
N ILE A 41 -0.23 4.71 -8.79
CA ILE A 41 -1.37 3.79 -8.61
C ILE A 41 -0.89 2.33 -8.66
N SER A 42 -0.05 1.99 -9.62
CA SER A 42 0.52 0.64 -9.76
C SER A 42 1.32 0.26 -8.51
N ASP A 43 2.21 1.14 -8.04
CA ASP A 43 3.05 0.93 -6.85
C ASP A 43 2.20 0.67 -5.60
N VAL A 44 1.10 1.42 -5.42
CA VAL A 44 0.17 1.26 -4.30
C VAL A 44 -0.59 -0.07 -4.34
N ILE A 45 -0.99 -0.53 -5.53
CA ILE A 45 -1.66 -1.82 -5.70
C ILE A 45 -0.69 -2.95 -5.36
N VAL A 46 0.57 -2.85 -5.78
CA VAL A 46 1.64 -3.80 -5.43
C VAL A 46 1.88 -3.79 -3.91
N LEU A 47 1.99 -2.62 -3.29
CA LEU A 47 2.13 -2.46 -1.84
C LEU A 47 1.01 -3.15 -1.07
N GLN A 48 -0.24 -2.96 -1.49
CA GLN A 48 -1.40 -3.63 -0.88
C GLN A 48 -1.27 -5.15 -0.98
N ARG A 49 -0.98 -5.65 -2.18
CA ARG A 49 -0.87 -7.08 -2.45
C ARG A 49 0.24 -7.71 -1.62
N ASP A 50 1.41 -7.09 -1.56
CA ASP A 50 2.57 -7.59 -0.85
C ASP A 50 2.34 -7.58 0.67
N THR A 51 1.79 -6.49 1.20
CA THR A 51 1.46 -6.36 2.63
C THR A 51 0.44 -7.41 3.04
N VAL A 52 -0.66 -7.55 2.29
CA VAL A 52 -1.68 -8.57 2.58
C VAL A 52 -1.10 -9.99 2.46
N SER A 53 -0.23 -10.23 1.47
CA SER A 53 0.43 -11.52 1.26
C SER A 53 1.38 -11.88 2.39
N LYS A 54 2.24 -10.94 2.84
CA LYS A 54 3.12 -11.08 4.00
C LYS A 54 2.32 -11.46 5.25
N LEU A 55 1.18 -10.81 5.47
CA LEU A 55 0.26 -11.09 6.58
C LEU A 55 -0.59 -12.35 6.40
N SER A 56 -0.66 -12.93 5.19
CA SER A 56 -1.46 -14.10 4.87
C SER A 56 -0.66 -15.39 4.74
N ARG A 57 0.68 -15.34 4.85
CA ARG A 57 1.54 -16.53 4.88
C ARG A 57 1.25 -17.38 6.12
N LYS A 58 0.21 -18.21 6.03
CA LYS A 58 0.12 -19.46 6.78
C LYS A 58 1.21 -20.37 6.23
N ASN A 59 2.17 -20.71 7.08
CA ASN A 59 3.01 -21.91 7.05
C ASN A 59 2.77 -22.86 5.85
N PHE A 60 3.59 -22.75 4.81
CA PHE A 60 3.81 -23.84 3.86
C PHE A 60 5.31 -24.14 3.78
N ALA A 61 5.89 -24.48 4.93
CA ALA A 61 7.11 -25.26 4.99
C ALA A 61 6.97 -26.15 6.23
N LYS A 62 6.88 -27.47 6.00
CA LYS A 62 6.94 -28.51 7.03
C LYS A 62 8.03 -28.13 8.05
N GLY A 63 7.64 -27.83 9.29
CA GLY A 63 8.56 -27.83 10.44
C GLY A 63 8.90 -26.49 11.10
N SER A 64 8.71 -25.32 10.48
CA SER A 64 9.07 -24.04 11.14
C SER A 64 7.91 -23.03 11.12
N ARG A 65 7.31 -22.76 12.29
CA ARG A 65 6.52 -21.53 12.50
C ARG A 65 7.49 -20.35 12.43
N LYS A 66 7.65 -19.74 11.25
CA LYS A 66 8.23 -18.39 11.20
C LYS A 66 7.21 -17.44 11.82
N ASN A 67 7.52 -16.90 13.00
CA ASN A 67 6.75 -15.80 13.57
C ASN A 67 6.86 -14.64 12.60
N ILE A 68 5.72 -14.24 12.01
CA ILE A 68 5.64 -13.03 11.20
C ILE A 68 5.83 -11.86 12.18
N ASP A 69 6.86 -11.06 11.94
CA ASP A 69 7.03 -9.79 12.63
C ASP A 69 6.00 -8.79 12.09
N TYR A 70 4.85 -8.78 12.75
CA TYR A 70 3.74 -7.90 12.40
C TYR A 70 4.15 -6.42 12.48
N GLN A 71 4.96 -6.06 13.46
CA GLN A 71 5.36 -4.67 13.68
C GLN A 71 6.27 -4.19 12.56
N LYS A 72 7.19 -5.05 12.10
CA LYS A 72 7.99 -4.79 10.91
C LYS A 72 7.14 -4.60 9.65
N VAL A 73 6.18 -5.49 9.39
CA VAL A 73 5.30 -5.37 8.21
C VAL A 73 4.46 -4.11 8.26
N ALA A 74 3.96 -3.73 9.45
CA ALA A 74 3.22 -2.50 9.62
C ALA A 74 4.09 -1.27 9.37
N SER A 75 5.30 -1.22 9.98
CA SER A 75 6.25 -0.14 9.76
C SER A 75 6.62 0.02 8.28
N GLU A 76 6.93 -1.09 7.58
CA GLU A 76 7.24 -1.07 6.15
C GLU A 76 6.08 -0.49 5.33
N PHE A 77 4.84 -0.91 5.61
CA PHE A 77 3.66 -0.39 4.92
C PHE A 77 3.48 1.12 5.15
N TYR A 78 3.59 1.59 6.39
CA TYR A 78 3.42 3.01 6.69
C TYR A 78 4.54 3.86 6.10
N THR A 79 5.78 3.39 6.08
CA THR A 79 6.88 4.11 5.42
C THR A 79 6.60 4.25 3.92
N GLN A 80 6.23 3.15 3.25
CA GLN A 80 6.02 3.17 1.80
C GLN A 80 4.79 3.98 1.38
N ILE A 81 3.70 3.95 2.16
CA ILE A 81 2.52 4.76 1.82
C ILE A 81 2.79 6.26 2.02
N VAL A 82 3.63 6.64 2.98
CA VAL A 82 4.06 8.04 3.17
C VAL A 82 4.93 8.49 1.98
N GLU A 83 5.92 7.69 1.58
CA GLU A 83 6.76 7.99 0.41
C GLU A 83 5.93 8.16 -0.86
N LEU A 84 4.92 7.30 -1.08
CA LEU A 84 4.01 7.42 -2.22
C LEU A 84 3.14 8.67 -2.15
N THR A 85 2.76 9.10 -0.95
CA THR A 85 2.02 10.36 -0.73
C THR A 85 2.88 11.58 -1.00
N GLU A 86 4.13 11.58 -0.56
CA GLU A 86 5.09 12.64 -0.88
C GLU A 86 5.35 12.73 -2.38
N ARG A 87 5.50 11.59 -3.06
CA ARG A 87 5.62 11.52 -4.53
C ARG A 87 4.38 12.10 -5.21
N LEU A 88 3.18 11.71 -4.80
CA LEU A 88 1.93 12.24 -5.36
C LEU A 88 1.84 13.77 -5.18
N ASN A 89 2.14 14.28 -3.99
CA ASN A 89 2.10 15.72 -3.72
C ASN A 89 3.17 16.50 -4.48
N SER A 90 4.31 15.88 -4.79
CA SER A 90 5.36 16.51 -5.59
C SER A 90 4.97 16.73 -7.06
N LEU A 91 3.92 16.06 -7.54
CA LEU A 91 3.39 16.27 -8.90
C LEU A 91 2.46 17.48 -9.00
N ASP A 92 2.00 18.02 -7.87
CA ASP A 92 1.08 19.16 -7.80
C ASP A 92 1.83 20.53 -7.80
N TYR A 93 3.18 20.51 -7.75
CA TYR A 93 4.06 21.68 -7.66
C TYR A 93 5.00 21.85 -8.85
#